data_AF-A0A7D4Y8X4-F1
#
_entry.id   AF-A0A7D4Y8X4-F1
#
_cell.length_a   1.000
_cell.length_b   1.000
_cell.length_c   1.000
_cell.angle_alpha   90.00
_cell.angle_beta   90.00
_cell.angle_gamma   90.00
#
_symmetry.space_group_name_H-M   'P 1'
#
loop_
_entity.id
_entity.type
_entity.pdbx_description
1 polymer ?
#
loop_
_entity_poly.entity_id
_entity_poly.type
_entity_poly.pdbx_seq_one_letter_code
_entity_poly.pdbx_strand_id
1 'polypeptide(L)'
;MGRSNPTHRDSLRHLESQWGDYRRALRRRDQEHFDRLWEHAADYADAAGYQNRERTLDLVLVSVLLAQERRIAALEAELGE
;
A
#
# COMPACT_ATOMS: atom_id res chain seq x y z
N MET A 1 -21.54 1.06 -24.96
CA MET A 1 -21.39 0.74 -23.52
C MET A 1 -20.13 1.41 -23.02
N GLY A 2 -20.28 2.41 -22.14
CA GLY A 2 -19.19 3.26 -21.68
C GLY A 2 -18.18 2.49 -20.85
N ARG A 3 -16.90 2.69 -21.14
CA ARG A 3 -15.79 2.15 -20.35
C ARG A 3 -15.83 2.83 -18.97
N SER A 4 -16.37 2.15 -17.97
CA SER A 4 -16.19 2.57 -16.57
C SER A 4 -14.69 2.70 -16.32
N ASN A 5 -14.25 3.91 -16.00
CA ASN A 5 -12.84 4.18 -15.78
C ASN A 5 -12.38 3.34 -14.58
N PRO A 6 -11.33 2.51 -14.69
CA PRO A 6 -10.83 1.73 -13.55
C PRO A 6 -10.62 2.63 -12.34
N THR A 7 -11.16 2.23 -11.20
CA THR A 7 -11.00 2.97 -9.94
C THR A 7 -9.54 2.89 -9.46
N HIS A 8 -9.12 3.78 -8.57
CA HIS A 8 -7.82 3.67 -7.91
C HIS A 8 -7.66 2.29 -7.24
N ARG A 9 -8.74 1.77 -6.66
CA ARG A 9 -8.78 0.41 -6.06
C ARG A 9 -8.55 -0.70 -7.09
N ASP A 10 -9.03 -0.56 -8.33
CA ASP A 10 -8.74 -1.53 -9.40
C ASP A 10 -7.27 -1.48 -9.82
N SER A 11 -6.71 -0.27 -9.90
CA SER A 11 -5.30 -0.06 -10.24
C SER A 11 -4.38 -0.61 -9.15
N LEU A 12 -4.76 -0.43 -7.88
CA LEU A 12 -4.08 -0.99 -6.72
C LEU A 12 -4.07 -2.52 -6.74
N ARG A 13 -5.22 -3.15 -6.93
CA ARG A 13 -5.33 -4.62 -7.04
C ARG A 13 -4.54 -5.17 -8.21
N HIS A 14 -4.56 -4.48 -9.35
CA HIS A 14 -3.76 -4.88 -10.50
C HIS A 14 -2.28 -4.84 -10.15
N LEU A 15 -1.81 -3.75 -9.55
CA LEU A 15 -0.42 -3.61 -9.13
C LEU A 15 -0.03 -4.70 -8.12
N GLU A 16 -0.82 -4.91 -7.06
CA GLU A 16 -0.61 -5.98 -6.07
C GLU A 16 -0.43 -7.35 -6.73
N SER A 17 -1.27 -7.68 -7.72
CA SER A 17 -1.17 -8.94 -8.45
C SER A 17 0.17 -9.12 -9.19
N GLN A 18 0.78 -8.03 -9.67
CA GLN A 18 2.07 -8.08 -10.36
C GLN A 18 3.23 -8.42 -9.41
N TRP A 19 3.06 -8.19 -8.10
CA TRP A 19 4.06 -8.53 -7.09
C TRP A 19 3.89 -9.93 -6.49
N GLY A 20 2.93 -10.73 -6.99
CA GLY A 20 2.67 -12.08 -6.49
C GLY A 20 3.92 -12.99 -6.52
N ASP A 21 4.74 -12.88 -7.57
CA ASP A 21 5.97 -13.67 -7.73
C ASP A 21 7.02 -13.27 -6.70
N TYR A 22 7.17 -11.97 -6.46
CA TYR A 22 8.04 -11.42 -5.43
C TYR A 22 7.62 -11.90 -4.04
N ARG A 23 6.31 -11.81 -3.73
CA ARG A 23 5.74 -12.33 -2.47
C ARG A 23 6.06 -13.80 -2.27
N ARG A 24 5.91 -14.63 -3.31
CA ARG A 24 6.20 -16.07 -3.25
C ARG A 24 7.67 -16.38 -2.98
N ALA A 25 8.58 -15.50 -3.40
CA ALA A 25 10.01 -15.64 -3.14
C ALA A 25 10.43 -15.25 -1.71
N LEU A 26 9.60 -14.48 -0.99
CA LEU A 26 9.87 -14.08 0.39
C LEU A 26 9.77 -15.26 1.37
N ARG A 27 10.55 -15.19 2.46
CA ARG A 27 10.38 -16.13 3.60
C ARG A 27 9.01 -15.91 4.22
N ARG A 28 8.44 -16.95 4.84
CA ARG A 28 7.10 -16.89 5.44
C ARG A 28 6.90 -15.74 6.42
N ARG A 29 7.92 -15.43 7.26
CA ARG A 29 7.90 -14.28 8.18
C ARG A 29 7.80 -12.93 7.47
N ASP A 30 8.37 -12.82 6.27
CA ASP A 30 8.43 -11.58 5.51
C ASP A 30 7.17 -11.42 4.63
N GLN A 31 6.49 -12.52 4.29
CA GLN A 31 5.20 -12.49 3.57
C GLN A 31 4.11 -11.79 4.38
N GLU A 32 4.01 -12.07 5.68
CA GLU A 32 3.02 -11.42 6.55
C GLU A 32 3.23 -9.90 6.64
N HIS A 33 4.49 -9.46 6.64
CA HIS A 33 4.82 -8.04 6.60
C HIS A 33 4.54 -7.41 5.23
N PHE A 34 4.81 -8.15 4.16
CA PHE A 34 4.52 -7.73 2.81
C PHE A 34 3.01 -7.53 2.57
N ASP A 35 2.17 -8.44 3.05
CA ASP A 35 0.71 -8.36 2.90
C ASP A 35 0.15 -7.10 3.59
N ARG A 36 0.67 -6.76 4.78
CA ARG A 36 0.29 -5.53 5.49
C ARG A 36 0.62 -4.24 4.74
N LEU A 37 1.62 -4.25 3.83
CA LEU A 37 1.92 -3.07 3.00
C LEU A 37 0.74 -2.71 2.10
N TRP A 38 0.05 -3.72 1.55
CA TRP A 38 -1.10 -3.52 0.67
C TRP A 38 -2.36 -3.12 1.44
N GLU A 39 -2.51 -3.59 2.67
CA GLU A 39 -3.55 -3.11 3.59
C GLU A 39 -3.38 -1.60 3.86
N HIS A 40 -2.16 -1.18 4.22
CA HIS A 40 -1.86 0.24 4.40
C HIS A 40 -2.11 1.06 3.13
N ALA A 41 -1.69 0.57 1.97
CA ALA A 41 -1.94 1.26 0.71
C ALA A 41 -3.43 1.39 0.36
N ALA A 42 -4.26 0.43 0.78
CA ALA A 42 -5.71 0.48 0.60
C ALA A 42 -6.38 1.50 1.52
N ASP A 43 -5.90 1.67 2.76
CA ASP A 43 -6.44 2.65 3.72
C ASP A 43 -6.26 4.10 3.24
N TYR A 44 -5.17 4.37 2.52
CA TYR A 44 -4.89 5.70 1.95
C TYR A 44 -5.40 5.86 0.50
N ALA A 45 -5.98 4.82 -0.08
CA ALA A 45 -6.55 4.84 -1.43
C ALA A 45 -7.74 5.81 -1.56
N ASP A 46 -8.46 6.10 -0.46
CA ASP A 46 -9.54 7.09 -0.44
C ASP A 46 -9.01 8.54 -0.52
N ALA A 47 -7.76 8.79 -0.12
CA ALA A 47 -7.09 10.08 -0.28
C ALA A 47 -6.51 10.30 -1.70
N ALA A 48 -6.27 9.21 -2.45
CA ALA A 48 -5.69 9.22 -3.78
C ALA A 48 -6.65 9.61 -4.92
N GLY A 49 -7.95 9.81 -4.63
CA GLY A 49 -8.96 10.24 -5.60
C GLY A 49 -8.67 11.56 -6.32
N TYR A 50 -7.66 12.32 -5.87
CA TYR A 50 -7.28 13.63 -6.40
C TYR A 50 -6.02 13.66 -7.29
N GLN A 51 -5.29 12.54 -7.46
CA GLN A 51 -4.00 12.55 -8.18
C GLN A 51 -3.91 11.44 -9.25
N ASN A 52 -3.21 11.79 -10.34
CA ASN A 52 -3.13 11.07 -11.61
C ASN A 52 -2.91 9.55 -11.48
N ARG A 53 -3.74 8.77 -12.19
CA ARG A 53 -3.69 7.30 -12.23
C ARG A 53 -2.37 6.73 -12.74
N GLU A 54 -1.54 7.53 -13.39
CA GLU A 54 -0.23 7.09 -13.92
C GLU A 54 0.83 6.85 -12.83
N ARG A 55 0.56 7.23 -11.57
CA ARG A 55 1.53 7.11 -10.46
C ARG A 55 1.01 6.24 -9.30
N THR A 56 0.29 5.16 -9.61
CA THR A 56 -0.24 4.24 -8.58
C THR A 56 0.85 3.68 -7.67
N LEU A 57 2.03 3.33 -8.22
CA LEU A 57 3.13 2.83 -7.39
C LEU A 57 3.65 3.90 -6.40
N ASP A 58 3.82 5.15 -6.84
CA ASP A 58 4.26 6.24 -5.97
C ASP A 58 3.27 6.45 -4.81
N LEU A 59 1.96 6.40 -5.11
CA LEU A 59 0.91 6.54 -4.10
C LEU A 59 0.92 5.37 -3.10
N VAL A 60 1.12 4.14 -3.57
CA VAL A 60 1.31 2.96 -2.71
C VAL A 60 2.51 3.15 -1.79
N LEU A 61 3.65 3.56 -2.34
CA LEU A 61 4.87 3.75 -1.57
C LEU A 61 4.71 4.86 -0.51
N VAL A 62 4.12 6.00 -0.86
CA VAL A 62 3.85 7.10 0.09
C VAL A 62 2.91 6.64 1.20
N SER A 63 1.86 5.90 0.86
CA SER A 63 0.90 5.36 1.83
C SER A 63 1.56 4.39 2.82
N VAL A 64 2.41 3.51 2.31
CA VAL A 64 3.20 2.57 3.11
C VAL A 64 4.17 3.32 4.04
N LEU A 65 4.91 4.31 3.52
CA LEU A 65 5.83 5.10 4.33
C LEU A 65 5.11 5.85 5.45
N LEU A 66 3.95 6.45 5.17
CA LEU A 66 3.17 7.16 6.17
C LEU A 66 2.64 6.23 7.27
N ALA A 67 2.18 5.02 6.90
CA ALA A 67 1.76 4.01 7.88
C ALA A 67 2.93 3.57 8.78
N GLN A 68 4.11 3.39 8.18
CA GLN A 68 5.32 3.02 8.92
C GLN A 68 5.78 4.14 9.85
N GLU A 69 5.78 5.39 9.40
CA GLU A 69 6.12 6.56 10.21
C GLU A 69 5.21 6.68 11.45
N ARG A 70 3.89 6.51 11.27
CA ARG A 70 2.93 6.50 12.39
C ARG A 70 3.23 5.40 13.40
N ARG A 71 3.60 4.22 12.92
CA ARG A 71 3.95 3.09 13.79
C ARG A 71 5.25 3.34 14.55
N ILE A 72 6.25 3.93 13.89
CA ILE A 72 7.52 4.32 14.52
C ILE A 72 7.25 5.33 15.63
N ALA A 73 6.52 6.42 15.33
CA ALA A 73 6.17 7.44 16.32
C ALA A 73 5.43 6.87 17.54
N ALA A 74 4.52 5.91 17.34
CA ALA A 74 3.83 5.23 18.44
C ALA A 74 4.79 4.40 19.31
N LEU A 75 5.69 3.63 18.68
CA LEU A 75 6.71 2.85 19.41
C LEU A 75 7.71 3.74 20.13
N GLU A 76 8.10 4.86 19.55
CA GLU A 76 8.99 5.84 20.17
C GLU A 76 8.34 6.50 21.40
N ALA A 77 7.02 6.77 21.34
CA ALA A 77 6.27 7.27 22.48
C ALA A 77 6.25 6.25 23.64
N GLU A 78 6.01 4.96 23.34
CA GLU A 78 6.03 3.89 24.35
C GLU A 78 7.41 3.67 25.00
N LEU A 79 8.51 3.96 24.28
CA LEU A 79 9.88 3.84 24.80
C LEU A 79 10.36 5.10 25.54
N GLY A 80 9.75 6.25 25.27
CA GLY A 80 10.10 7.55 25.84
C GLY A 80 9.33 7.92 27.12
N GLU A 81 8.36 7.08 27.53
CA GLU A 81 7.65 7.14 28.82
C GLU A 81 8.25 6.19 29.87
#